data_AF-A0AAV6NR68-F1
#
_entry.id   AF-A0AAV6NR68-F1
#
_cell.length_a   1.000
_cell.length_b   1.000
_cell.length_c   1.000
_cell.angle_alpha   90.00
_cell.angle_beta   90.00
_cell.angle_gamma   90.00
#
_symmetry.space_group_name_H-M   'P 1'
#
loop_
_entity.id
_entity.type
_entity.pdbx_description
1 polymer ?
#
loop_
_entity_poly.entity_id
_entity_poly.type
_entity_poly.pdbx_seq_one_letter_code
_entity_poly.pdbx_strand_id
1 'polypeptide(L)'
;MAIDLLLHGTVLVRIEMGIGCPKKEAEKSRDDAMDIGTCNNVRSSLAAARADNFYYPPEWTPKQGSLNKFHGQHALRERARKLDQGILIIRFEMPYNIWCGGCNSMIAKGVRFNAEKKQVGNYYSTKIWSFTMKAACCRQEIVIQTDPKNCEYVIISGAQRKTEEYDIEDAETLELPADEERGKLADPFYRLEHQEKDMQKKKEAEPVLVRLQRLSDSRHADDYTRNRTLRAQLRGQKKRVAEEENASRKMGLGIRLLPATEEDSSTAARMKFSSKFEKNRRNKRALIHASSIFNGSSSSSMPDKKRLDLESKRRKICASAASNILTGGFKPSSWSRSAAPANSSRREGTSVTARRL
;
A
#
# COMPACT_ATOMS: atom_id res chain seq x y z
N MET A 1 -10.46 28.29 -2.23
CA MET A 1 -10.91 28.31 -3.64
C MET A 1 -12.38 28.69 -3.61
N ALA A 2 -12.77 29.78 -4.29
CA ALA A 2 -14.17 30.17 -4.39
C ALA A 2 -14.77 29.51 -5.64
N ILE A 3 -15.99 28.98 -5.52
CA ILE A 3 -16.75 28.41 -6.64
C ILE A 3 -18.01 29.27 -6.76
N ASP A 4 -18.10 30.03 -7.85
CA ASP A 4 -19.31 30.77 -8.20
C ASP A 4 -20.19 29.89 -9.08
N LEU A 5 -21.38 29.52 -8.59
CA LEU A 5 -22.41 28.82 -9.37
C LEU A 5 -23.53 29.79 -9.72
N LEU A 6 -23.74 29.99 -11.03
CA LEU A 6 -24.87 30.72 -11.59
C LEU A 6 -26.07 29.79 -11.70
N LEU A 7 -27.15 30.11 -10.99
CA LEU A 7 -28.49 29.59 -11.24
C LEU A 7 -29.44 30.77 -11.50
N HIS A 8 -30.35 30.56 -12.45
CA HIS A 8 -31.28 31.52 -13.00
C HIS A 8 -31.95 32.39 -11.93
N GLY A 9 -31.72 33.71 -12.01
CA GLY A 9 -32.57 34.73 -11.39
C GLY A 9 -32.53 34.81 -9.86
N THR A 10 -31.78 35.80 -9.37
CA THR A 10 -31.84 36.40 -8.02
C THR A 10 -31.28 35.63 -6.80
N VAL A 11 -30.44 36.38 -6.06
CA VAL A 11 -29.80 36.17 -4.73
C VAL A 11 -28.46 35.41 -4.73
N LEU A 12 -27.38 36.18 -4.58
CA LEU A 12 -26.00 35.73 -4.36
C LEU A 12 -25.79 35.49 -2.85
N VAL A 13 -25.75 34.24 -2.40
CA VAL A 13 -25.35 33.90 -1.01
C VAL A 13 -23.87 33.50 -1.01
N ARG A 14 -23.03 34.37 -0.44
CA ARG A 14 -21.60 34.15 -0.30
C ARG A 14 -21.32 33.31 0.95
N ILE A 15 -20.96 32.03 0.77
CA ILE A 15 -20.53 31.15 1.87
C ILE A 15 -19.00 31.09 1.86
N GLU A 16 -18.37 31.78 2.82
CA GLU A 16 -16.93 31.67 3.06
C GLU A 16 -16.64 30.47 3.97
N MET A 17 -16.14 29.38 3.39
CA MET A 17 -15.57 28.27 4.17
C MET A 17 -14.13 28.61 4.58
N GLY A 18 -14.00 29.21 5.76
CA GLY A 18 -12.71 29.42 6.41
C GLY A 18 -12.13 28.10 6.93
N ILE A 19 -11.13 27.56 6.24
CA ILE A 19 -10.28 26.48 6.76
C ILE A 19 -9.27 27.11 7.73
N GLY A 20 -9.64 27.18 9.00
CA GLY A 20 -8.75 27.60 10.08
C GLY A 20 -7.71 26.52 10.36
N CYS A 21 -6.43 26.82 10.13
CA CYS A 21 -5.32 25.97 10.52
C CYS A 21 -4.89 26.33 11.96
N PRO A 22 -5.02 25.43 12.95
CA PRO A 22 -4.59 25.72 14.32
C PRO A 22 -3.05 25.72 14.39
N LYS A 23 -2.47 26.90 14.65
CA LYS A 23 -1.06 27.03 15.02
C LYS A 23 -0.89 26.47 16.43
N LYS A 24 -0.23 25.32 16.55
CA LYS A 24 0.32 24.83 17.82
C LYS A 24 1.60 25.62 18.10
N GLU A 25 1.57 26.43 19.14
CA GLU A 25 2.77 26.97 19.77
C GLU A 25 3.48 25.80 20.46
N ALA A 26 4.72 25.54 20.03
CA ALA A 26 5.62 24.60 20.69
C ALA A 26 6.74 25.42 21.32
N GLU A 27 6.63 25.60 22.64
CA GLU A 27 7.75 26.02 23.48
C GLU A 27 8.86 24.97 23.37
N LYS A 28 10.02 25.37 22.84
CA LYS A 28 11.24 24.56 22.91
C LYS A 28 12.18 25.24 23.89
N SER A 29 12.36 24.55 25.01
CA SER A 29 13.32 24.84 26.07
C SER A 29 14.72 25.06 25.51
N ARG A 30 15.38 26.06 26.08
CA ARG A 30 16.83 26.27 26.06
C ARG A 30 17.49 24.99 26.58
N ASP A 31 18.55 24.55 25.91
CA ASP A 31 19.87 24.31 26.50
C ASP A 31 20.81 23.66 25.46
N ASP A 32 22.08 24.08 25.55
CA ASP A 32 23.31 23.43 25.09
C ASP A 32 23.98 23.77 23.74
N ALA A 33 25.25 24.16 23.95
CA ALA A 33 26.46 24.01 23.15
C ALA A 33 26.83 25.11 22.14
N MET A 34 27.82 25.91 22.58
CA MET A 34 28.75 26.69 21.77
C MET A 34 29.38 25.83 20.67
N ASP A 35 29.36 26.33 19.43
CA ASP A 35 30.41 26.03 18.48
C ASP A 35 30.84 27.32 17.76
N ILE A 36 32.09 27.70 17.99
CA ILE A 36 32.71 28.92 17.49
C ILE A 36 33.20 28.62 16.07
N GLY A 37 32.33 28.90 15.09
CA GLY A 37 32.65 28.88 13.67
C GLY A 37 32.40 30.26 13.07
N THR A 38 33.46 30.93 12.67
CA THR A 38 33.55 32.31 12.15
C THR A 38 32.53 32.59 11.02
N CYS A 39 31.37 33.12 11.39
CA CYS A 39 30.38 33.66 10.45
C CYS A 39 30.59 35.18 10.30
N ASN A 40 31.43 35.55 9.33
CA ASN A 40 31.54 36.95 8.91
C ASN A 40 30.23 37.41 8.25
N ASN A 41 29.50 38.22 9.03
CA ASN A 41 28.56 39.25 8.61
C ASN A 41 27.32 38.80 7.81
N VAL A 42 26.42 38.06 8.48
CA VAL A 42 25.00 38.00 8.11
C VAL A 42 24.23 38.99 8.97
N ARG A 43 24.20 40.26 8.58
CA ARG A 43 23.24 41.25 9.07
C ARG A 43 22.49 41.87 7.89
N SER A 44 21.35 41.28 7.54
CA SER A 44 20.17 41.97 7.00
C SER A 44 19.04 40.97 6.77
N SER A 45 18.50 40.42 7.86
CA SER A 45 17.27 39.61 7.87
C SER A 45 16.00 40.47 7.77
N LEU A 46 15.98 41.51 6.91
CA LEU A 46 14.85 42.43 6.70
C LEU A 46 14.68 42.85 5.23
N ALA A 47 15.17 42.06 4.27
CA ALA A 47 14.85 42.27 2.86
C ALA A 47 13.42 41.75 2.57
N ALA A 48 12.42 42.51 3.03
CA ALA A 48 11.04 42.34 2.63
C ALA A 48 10.95 42.51 1.11
N ALA A 49 10.37 41.54 0.40
CA ALA A 49 10.30 41.50 -1.06
C ALA A 49 9.56 42.69 -1.73
N ARG A 50 9.08 43.66 -0.93
CA ARG A 50 8.42 44.91 -1.31
C ARG A 50 8.74 46.01 -0.29
N ALA A 51 10.02 46.28 -0.07
CA ALA A 51 10.41 47.43 0.74
C ALA A 51 10.22 48.72 -0.08
N ASP A 52 9.52 49.71 0.48
CA ASP A 52 9.27 51.00 -0.19
C ASP A 52 10.55 51.83 -0.36
N ASN A 53 11.56 51.58 0.48
CA ASN A 53 12.84 52.27 0.42
C ASN A 53 14.01 51.28 0.65
N PHE A 54 14.98 51.31 -0.26
CA PHE A 54 16.27 50.65 -0.08
C PHE A 54 17.28 51.65 0.50
N TYR A 55 18.16 51.19 1.38
CA TYR A 55 19.28 52.02 1.82
C TYR A 55 20.26 52.21 0.67
N TYR A 56 20.45 53.47 0.26
CA TYR A 56 21.47 53.86 -0.69
C TYR A 56 22.63 54.49 0.08
N PRO A 57 23.87 54.01 -0.08
CA PRO A 57 25.02 54.60 0.58
C PRO A 57 25.22 56.05 0.08
N PRO A 58 25.74 56.96 0.93
CA PRO A 58 25.84 58.39 0.60
C PRO A 58 26.75 58.69 -0.60
N GLU A 59 27.64 57.76 -0.95
CA GLU A 59 28.51 57.84 -2.13
C GLU A 59 27.81 57.42 -3.44
N TRP A 60 26.66 56.74 -3.35
CA TRP A 60 25.93 56.29 -4.53
C TRP A 60 25.12 57.43 -5.14
N THR A 61 25.34 57.68 -6.43
CA THR A 61 24.53 58.60 -7.22
C THR A 61 23.71 57.82 -8.25
N PRO A 62 22.47 58.25 -8.60
CA PRO A 62 21.63 57.55 -9.58
C PRO A 62 22.28 57.36 -10.96
N LYS A 63 23.28 58.19 -11.31
CA LYS A 63 24.05 58.07 -12.55
C LYS A 63 24.93 56.81 -12.60
N GLN A 64 25.31 56.25 -11.45
CA GLN A 64 26.13 55.04 -11.35
C GLN A 64 25.34 53.74 -11.66
N GLY A 65 24.04 53.85 -11.90
CA GLY A 65 23.15 52.72 -12.22
C GLY A 65 22.65 52.00 -10.97
N SER A 66 22.32 50.72 -11.08
CA SER A 66 21.72 49.97 -9.98
C SER A 66 22.65 49.80 -8.77
N LEU A 67 22.07 49.66 -7.58
CA LEU A 67 22.82 49.41 -6.33
C LEU A 67 23.72 48.16 -6.43
N ASN A 68 23.27 47.14 -7.16
CA ASN A 68 24.08 45.95 -7.44
C ASN A 68 25.35 46.30 -8.23
N LYS A 69 25.24 47.16 -9.25
CA LYS A 69 26.40 47.62 -10.05
C LYS A 69 27.38 48.43 -9.21
N PHE A 70 26.88 49.25 -8.29
CA PHE A 70 27.71 50.01 -7.34
C PHE A 70 28.51 49.09 -6.41
N HIS A 71 27.91 48.01 -5.93
CA HIS A 71 28.61 46.98 -5.14
C HIS A 71 29.45 46.00 -5.98
N GLY A 72 29.57 46.20 -7.29
CA GLY A 72 30.27 45.30 -8.20
C GLY A 72 29.62 43.91 -8.33
N GLN A 73 28.36 43.77 -7.94
CA GLN A 73 27.62 42.51 -7.97
C GLN A 73 26.68 42.43 -9.18
N HIS A 74 26.64 41.28 -9.84
CA HIS A 74 25.66 41.04 -10.89
C HIS A 74 24.26 40.82 -10.28
N ALA A 75 23.19 41.29 -10.94
CA ALA A 75 21.82 41.15 -10.45
C ALA A 75 21.40 39.68 -10.22
N LEU A 76 21.88 38.79 -11.08
CA LEU A 76 21.64 37.34 -10.98
C LEU A 76 22.67 36.61 -10.09
N ARG A 77 23.63 37.32 -9.49
CA ARG A 77 24.66 36.81 -8.58
C ARG A 77 25.33 35.52 -9.09
N GLU A 78 25.34 34.47 -8.27
CA GLU A 78 25.98 33.18 -8.55
C GLU A 78 25.46 32.47 -9.80
N ARG A 79 24.22 32.79 -10.19
CA ARG A 79 23.60 32.21 -11.37
C ARG A 79 24.27 32.64 -12.67
N ALA A 80 24.86 33.85 -12.67
CA ALA A 80 25.53 34.46 -13.80
C ALA A 80 27.05 34.25 -13.80
N ARG A 81 27.58 33.32 -12.98
CA ARG A 81 29.04 33.04 -12.92
C ARG A 81 29.66 32.68 -14.26
N LYS A 82 28.89 32.11 -15.20
CA LYS A 82 29.33 31.69 -16.54
C LYS A 82 28.71 32.53 -17.66
N LEU A 83 28.28 33.76 -17.36
CA LEU A 83 27.60 34.60 -18.34
C LEU A 83 28.50 34.98 -19.52
N ASP A 84 29.82 35.10 -19.29
CA ASP A 84 30.82 35.35 -20.34
C ASP A 84 30.84 34.27 -21.42
N GLN A 85 30.45 33.04 -21.06
CA GLN A 85 30.33 31.90 -21.97
C GLN A 85 28.91 31.76 -22.57
N GLY A 86 28.02 32.71 -22.27
CA GLY A 86 26.60 32.65 -22.66
C GLY A 86 25.79 31.61 -21.89
N ILE A 87 26.32 31.11 -20.76
CA ILE A 87 25.69 30.05 -19.96
C ILE A 87 25.05 30.68 -18.72
N LEU A 88 23.73 30.48 -18.58
CA LEU A 88 22.99 30.89 -17.40
C LEU A 88 22.50 29.67 -16.62
N ILE A 89 22.82 29.59 -15.33
CA ILE A 89 22.29 28.52 -14.49
C ILE A 89 20.79 28.80 -14.25
N ILE A 90 19.89 27.83 -14.39
CA ILE A 90 18.46 28.01 -14.11
C ILE A 90 17.94 26.81 -13.33
N ARG A 91 16.77 26.96 -12.70
CA ARG A 91 16.02 25.82 -12.18
C ARG A 91 15.10 25.33 -13.27
N PHE A 92 15.33 24.11 -13.74
CA PHE A 92 14.56 23.47 -14.81
C PHE A 92 13.76 22.31 -14.24
N GLU A 93 12.49 22.21 -14.62
CA GLU A 93 11.59 21.11 -14.25
C GLU A 93 11.46 20.15 -15.43
N MET A 94 11.55 18.85 -15.18
CA MET A 94 11.44 17.85 -16.25
C MET A 94 10.05 17.84 -16.89
N PRO A 95 9.92 17.99 -18.23
CA PRO A 95 8.62 18.09 -18.89
C PRO A 95 7.87 16.74 -18.98
N TYR A 96 8.59 15.62 -19.02
CA TYR A 96 8.04 14.26 -19.12
C TYR A 96 8.96 13.25 -18.42
N ASN A 97 8.48 12.01 -18.29
CA ASN A 97 9.23 10.92 -17.67
C ASN A 97 10.38 10.49 -18.59
N ILE A 98 11.58 10.34 -18.03
CA ILE A 98 12.79 9.95 -18.79
C ILE A 98 13.55 8.85 -18.07
N TRP A 99 14.23 8.00 -18.84
CA TRP A 99 15.19 7.02 -18.36
C TRP A 99 16.61 7.59 -18.50
N CYS A 100 17.37 7.60 -17.41
CA CYS A 100 18.76 8.04 -17.46
C CYS A 100 19.63 6.99 -18.16
N GLY A 101 20.39 7.38 -19.18
CA GLY A 101 21.21 6.45 -19.98
C GLY A 101 22.41 5.83 -19.24
N GLY A 102 22.78 6.36 -18.07
CA GLY A 102 23.93 5.84 -17.29
C GLY A 102 23.56 4.81 -16.22
N CYS A 103 22.42 4.98 -15.55
CA CYS A 103 22.03 4.14 -14.39
C CYS A 103 20.61 3.55 -14.51
N ASN A 104 19.95 3.75 -15.66
CA ASN A 104 18.58 3.33 -15.95
C ASN A 104 17.57 3.69 -14.86
N SER A 105 17.85 4.72 -14.05
CA SER A 105 16.88 5.24 -13.10
C SER A 105 15.87 6.11 -13.83
N MET A 106 14.60 5.99 -13.42
CA MET A 106 13.52 6.82 -13.95
C MET A 106 13.56 8.19 -13.26
N ILE A 107 13.55 9.25 -14.06
CA ILE A 107 13.35 10.61 -13.60
C ILE A 107 11.91 10.98 -13.97
N ALA A 108 11.11 11.25 -12.94
CA ALA A 108 9.72 11.62 -13.12
C ALA A 108 9.56 13.04 -13.67
N LYS A 109 8.42 13.29 -14.32
CA LYS A 109 7.95 14.63 -14.68
C LYS A 109 7.92 15.53 -13.43
N GLY A 110 8.36 16.78 -13.59
CA GLY A 110 8.38 17.79 -12.54
C GLY A 110 9.60 17.75 -11.60
N VAL A 111 10.50 16.78 -11.76
CA VAL A 111 11.76 16.77 -10.99
C VAL A 111 12.60 18.00 -11.35
N ARG A 112 13.10 18.70 -10.31
CA ARG A 112 13.82 19.96 -10.42
C ARG A 112 15.33 19.76 -10.50
N PHE A 113 15.97 20.37 -11.48
CA PHE A 113 17.41 20.38 -11.66
C PHE A 113 17.97 21.79 -11.71
N ASN A 114 19.23 21.95 -11.28
CA ASN A 114 20.02 23.10 -11.67
C ASN A 114 20.60 22.79 -13.06
N ALA A 115 20.11 23.50 -14.08
CA ALA A 115 20.49 23.30 -15.47
C ALA A 115 21.29 24.48 -15.99
N GLU A 116 22.27 24.22 -16.84
CA GLU A 116 23.01 25.21 -17.60
C GLU A 116 22.26 25.50 -18.90
N LYS A 117 21.69 26.71 -19.01
CA LYS A 117 20.98 27.19 -20.20
C LYS A 117 21.98 27.83 -21.15
N LYS A 118 22.08 27.30 -22.37
CA LYS A 118 22.93 27.81 -23.45
C LYS A 118 22.08 28.07 -24.71
N GLN A 119 22.34 29.16 -25.43
CA GLN A 119 21.76 29.38 -26.76
C GLN A 119 22.58 28.59 -27.79
N VAL A 120 21.96 27.70 -28.56
CA VAL A 120 22.67 26.86 -29.55
C VAL A 120 22.37 27.29 -30.99
N GLY A 121 21.16 27.77 -31.26
CA GLY A 121 20.77 28.23 -32.58
C GLY A 121 19.48 29.04 -32.54
N ASN A 122 18.93 29.37 -33.70
CA ASN A 122 17.65 30.05 -33.84
C ASN A 122 16.80 29.28 -34.88
N TYR A 123 15.52 29.10 -34.58
CA TYR A 123 14.49 28.67 -35.53
C TYR A 123 13.71 29.92 -35.99
N TYR A 124 14.02 30.41 -37.19
CA TYR A 124 13.60 31.74 -37.66
C TYR A 124 14.02 32.84 -36.65
N SER A 125 13.04 33.52 -36.03
CA SER A 125 13.26 34.54 -35.00
C SER A 125 13.32 33.97 -33.57
N THR A 126 12.90 32.72 -33.37
CA THR A 126 12.82 32.09 -32.04
C THR A 126 14.13 31.39 -31.68
N LYS A 127 14.68 31.69 -30.50
CA LYS A 127 15.94 31.10 -30.03
C LYS A 127 15.74 29.64 -29.59
N ILE A 128 16.64 28.76 -30.02
CA ILE A 128 16.75 27.37 -29.56
C ILE A 128 17.67 27.33 -28.34
N TRP A 129 17.14 26.85 -27.23
CA TRP A 129 17.85 26.71 -25.97
C TRP A 129 18.25 25.25 -25.75
N SER A 130 19.49 25.05 -25.30
CA SER A 130 19.99 23.78 -24.80
C SER A 130 20.12 23.86 -23.29
N PHE A 131 19.58 22.86 -22.61
CA PHE A 131 19.64 22.69 -21.16
C PHE A 131 20.50 21.47 -20.85
N THR A 132 21.66 21.74 -20.27
CA THR A 132 22.57 20.73 -19.78
C THR A 132 22.35 20.55 -18.29
N MET A 133 22.16 19.32 -17.82
CA MET A 133 22.04 19.03 -16.39
C MET A 133 22.61 17.68 -16.02
N LYS A 134 22.89 17.49 -14.73
CA LYS A 134 23.46 16.26 -14.20
C LYS A 134 22.39 15.42 -13.52
N ALA A 135 22.32 14.14 -13.84
CA ALA A 135 21.45 13.19 -13.17
C ALA A 135 21.83 13.08 -11.68
N ALA A 136 20.83 12.98 -10.80
CA ALA A 136 21.05 12.89 -9.36
C ALA A 136 21.79 11.60 -8.95
N CYS A 137 21.54 10.49 -9.65
CA CYS A 137 22.07 9.17 -9.30
C CYS A 137 23.53 8.97 -9.77
N CYS A 138 23.82 9.19 -11.06
CA CYS A 138 25.11 8.85 -11.67
C CYS A 138 25.93 10.06 -12.13
N ARG A 139 25.44 11.29 -11.90
CA ARG A 139 26.05 12.55 -12.41
C ARG A 139 26.24 12.59 -13.93
N GLN A 140 25.64 11.67 -14.68
CA GLN A 140 25.61 11.67 -16.13
C GLN A 140 25.00 12.97 -16.65
N GLU A 141 25.60 13.53 -17.69
CA GLU A 141 25.11 14.74 -18.34
C GLU A 141 23.95 14.39 -19.28
N ILE A 142 22.81 15.06 -19.06
CA ILE A 142 21.61 14.99 -19.89
C ILE A 142 21.47 16.32 -20.61
N VAL A 143 21.34 16.27 -21.93
CA VAL A 143 21.21 17.45 -22.79
C VAL A 143 19.84 17.44 -23.45
N ILE A 144 19.05 18.47 -23.19
CA ILE A 144 17.70 18.67 -23.73
C ILE A 144 17.68 19.97 -24.52
N GLN A 145 17.09 19.94 -25.72
CA GLN A 145 16.85 21.13 -26.53
C GLN A 145 15.37 21.44 -26.69
N THR A 146 15.07 22.71 -26.95
CA THR A 146 13.72 23.18 -27.30
C THR A 146 13.50 23.11 -28.80
N ASP A 147 12.37 22.55 -29.23
CA ASP A 147 11.96 22.53 -30.64
C ASP A 147 10.72 23.41 -30.84
N PRO A 148 10.90 24.65 -31.35
CA PRO A 148 9.78 25.59 -31.52
C PRO A 148 8.75 25.14 -32.55
N LYS A 149 9.11 24.25 -33.49
CA LYS A 149 8.20 23.75 -34.53
C LYS A 149 7.09 22.87 -33.97
N ASN A 150 7.43 21.99 -33.03
CA ASN A 150 6.50 21.03 -32.44
C ASN A 150 6.06 21.44 -31.02
N CYS A 151 6.57 22.56 -30.50
CA CYS A 151 6.37 23.00 -29.11
C CYS A 151 6.83 21.95 -28.08
N GLU A 152 7.87 21.19 -28.41
CA GLU A 152 8.35 20.07 -27.59
C GLU A 152 9.79 20.27 -27.13
N TYR A 153 10.17 19.51 -26.09
CA TYR A 153 11.56 19.36 -25.67
C TYR A 153 12.08 18.04 -26.20
N VAL A 154 13.23 18.06 -26.89
CA VAL A 154 13.87 16.87 -27.44
C VAL A 154 15.15 16.56 -26.69
N ILE A 155 15.32 15.29 -26.31
CA ILE A 155 16.55 14.81 -25.68
C ILE A 155 17.56 14.52 -26.78
N ILE A 156 18.74 15.12 -26.68
CA ILE A 156 19.84 14.87 -27.61
C ILE A 156 20.76 13.78 -27.08
N SER A 157 21.08 13.85 -25.79
CA SER A 157 22.02 12.91 -25.18
C SER A 157 21.73 12.67 -23.71
N GLY A 158 22.14 11.48 -23.23
CA GLY A 158 22.19 11.14 -21.80
C GLY A 158 20.89 10.62 -21.20
N ALA A 159 19.78 10.63 -21.93
CA ALA A 159 18.53 10.04 -21.50
C ALA A 159 17.68 9.55 -22.68
N GLN A 160 16.69 8.71 -22.38
CA GLN A 160 15.65 8.30 -23.31
C GLN A 160 14.29 8.72 -22.77
N ARG A 161 13.40 9.19 -23.65
CA ARG A 161 12.02 9.50 -23.29
C ARG A 161 11.31 8.20 -22.92
N LYS A 162 10.63 8.18 -21.78
CA LYS A 162 9.70 7.10 -21.48
C LYS A 162 8.42 7.38 -22.29
N THR A 163 8.20 6.60 -23.32
CA THR A 163 6.90 6.57 -24.01
C THR A 163 5.96 5.74 -23.14
N GLU A 164 4.95 6.39 -22.58
CA GLU A 164 3.84 5.67 -21.97
C GLU A 164 2.87 5.37 -23.11
N GLU A 165 3.07 4.22 -23.74
CA GLU A 165 2.05 3.66 -24.63
C GLU A 165 0.86 3.32 -23.73
N TYR A 166 -0.29 3.88 -24.07
CA TYR A 166 -1.52 3.62 -23.33
C TYR A 166 -2.00 2.23 -23.73
N ASP A 167 -1.59 1.23 -22.97
CA ASP A 167 -2.05 -0.14 -23.19
C ASP A 167 -3.50 -0.25 -22.69
N ILE A 168 -4.38 -0.61 -23.61
CA ILE A 168 -5.84 -0.61 -23.41
C ILE A 168 -6.24 -1.64 -22.33
N GLU A 169 -5.47 -2.73 -22.24
CA GLU A 169 -5.62 -3.80 -21.23
C GLU A 169 -5.42 -3.29 -19.79
N ASP A 170 -4.45 -2.40 -19.56
CA ASP A 170 -4.11 -1.88 -18.23
C ASP A 170 -5.12 -0.82 -17.75
N ALA A 171 -5.89 -0.23 -18.66
CA ALA A 171 -6.83 0.86 -18.38
C ALA A 171 -8.27 0.40 -18.08
N GLU A 172 -8.57 -0.91 -18.14
CA GLU A 172 -9.94 -1.49 -18.03
C GLU A 172 -10.98 -0.73 -18.88
N THR A 173 -10.53 -0.07 -19.95
CA THR A 173 -11.38 0.70 -20.84
C THR A 173 -11.75 -0.20 -22.00
N LEU A 174 -13.03 -0.21 -22.38
CA LEU A 174 -13.55 -0.99 -23.50
C LEU A 174 -12.64 -0.81 -24.72
N GLU A 175 -12.06 -1.91 -25.20
CA GLU A 175 -11.30 -1.94 -26.44
C GLU A 175 -12.10 -1.24 -27.53
N LEU A 176 -11.49 -0.23 -28.16
CA LEU A 176 -12.02 0.28 -29.41
C LEU A 176 -12.19 -0.91 -30.36
N PRO A 177 -13.28 -0.97 -31.14
CA PRO A 177 -13.54 -2.12 -32.00
C PRO A 177 -12.33 -2.47 -32.86
N ALA A 178 -12.13 -3.76 -33.10
CA ALA A 178 -11.00 -4.34 -33.83
C ALA A 178 -10.59 -3.48 -35.05
N ASP A 179 -9.30 -3.47 -35.40
CA ASP A 179 -8.78 -2.66 -36.52
C ASP A 179 -9.56 -2.81 -37.84
N GLU A 180 -10.18 -3.97 -38.04
CA GLU A 180 -11.07 -4.22 -39.16
C GLU A 180 -12.35 -3.37 -39.16
N GLU A 181 -12.94 -3.14 -37.98
CA GLU A 181 -14.10 -2.26 -37.82
C GLU A 181 -13.71 -0.79 -37.94
N ARG A 182 -12.48 -0.41 -37.54
CA ARG A 182 -11.94 0.94 -37.82
C ARG A 182 -11.83 1.20 -39.32
N GLY A 183 -11.36 0.22 -40.09
CA GLY A 183 -11.31 0.28 -41.55
C GLY A 183 -12.70 0.41 -42.18
N LYS A 184 -13.70 -0.29 -41.65
CA LYS A 184 -15.11 -0.20 -42.10
C LYS A 184 -15.75 1.13 -41.70
N LEU A 185 -15.38 1.72 -40.56
CA LEU A 185 -15.83 3.05 -40.12
C LEU A 185 -15.34 4.21 -41.00
N ALA A 186 -14.35 3.96 -41.87
CA ALA A 186 -13.93 4.93 -42.87
C ALA A 186 -14.99 5.13 -43.97
N ASP A 187 -15.84 4.12 -44.22
CA ASP A 187 -16.98 4.24 -45.14
C ASP A 187 -18.12 5.08 -44.51
N PRO A 188 -18.53 6.20 -45.14
CA PRO A 188 -19.60 7.04 -44.64
C PRO A 188 -20.93 6.32 -44.40
N PHE A 189 -21.29 5.33 -45.24
CA PHE A 189 -22.56 4.61 -45.09
C PHE A 189 -22.54 3.67 -43.88
N TYR A 190 -21.47 2.88 -43.74
CA TYR A 190 -21.29 2.00 -42.58
C TYR A 190 -21.30 2.77 -41.26
N ARG A 191 -20.64 3.93 -41.22
CA ARG A 191 -20.62 4.80 -40.03
C ARG A 191 -22.01 5.28 -39.63
N LEU A 192 -22.84 5.70 -40.60
CA LEU A 192 -24.20 6.18 -40.32
C LEU A 192 -25.10 5.06 -39.79
N GLU A 193 -25.05 3.87 -40.37
CA GLU A 193 -25.83 2.72 -39.90
C GLU A 193 -25.43 2.28 -38.49
N HIS A 194 -24.14 2.31 -38.17
CA HIS A 194 -23.65 1.98 -36.82
C HIS A 194 -24.09 3.04 -35.80
N GLN A 195 -24.01 4.32 -36.17
CA GLN A 195 -24.53 5.39 -35.32
C GLN A 195 -26.03 5.24 -35.05
N GLU A 196 -26.83 4.88 -36.05
CA GLU A 196 -28.26 4.65 -35.86
C GLU A 196 -28.53 3.43 -34.95
N LYS A 197 -27.82 2.32 -35.16
CA LYS A 197 -27.90 1.13 -34.30
C LYS A 197 -27.53 1.46 -32.84
N ASP A 198 -26.49 2.26 -32.62
CA ASP A 198 -26.07 2.65 -31.27
C ASP A 198 -27.07 3.61 -30.62
N MET A 199 -27.66 4.52 -31.39
CA MET A 199 -28.76 5.37 -30.93
C MET A 199 -30.01 4.55 -30.58
N GLN A 200 -30.29 3.49 -31.30
CA GLN A 200 -31.40 2.58 -31.00
C GLN A 200 -31.15 1.79 -29.70
N LYS A 201 -29.94 1.21 -29.53
CA LYS A 201 -29.54 0.56 -28.27
C LYS A 201 -29.63 1.52 -27.09
N LYS A 202 -29.23 2.79 -27.27
CA LYS A 202 -29.36 3.83 -26.24
C LYS A 202 -30.82 4.04 -25.83
N LYS A 203 -31.74 4.19 -26.80
CA LYS A 203 -33.18 4.36 -26.53
C LYS A 203 -33.80 3.16 -25.82
N GLU A 204 -33.36 1.95 -26.15
CA GLU A 204 -33.82 0.71 -25.51
C GLU A 204 -33.31 0.57 -24.07
N ALA A 205 -32.06 0.99 -23.80
CA ALA A 205 -31.44 0.94 -22.48
C ALA A 205 -31.96 2.02 -21.53
N GLU A 206 -32.30 3.21 -22.04
CA GLU A 206 -32.77 4.36 -21.27
C GLU A 206 -33.90 4.04 -20.27
N PRO A 207 -35.04 3.40 -20.64
CA PRO A 207 -36.11 3.09 -19.69
C PRO A 207 -35.67 2.11 -18.59
N VAL A 208 -34.75 1.19 -18.90
CA VAL A 208 -34.19 0.24 -17.92
C VAL A 208 -33.33 0.99 -16.91
N LEU A 209 -32.47 1.91 -17.36
CA LEU A 209 -31.65 2.75 -16.49
C LEU A 209 -32.51 3.63 -15.58
N VAL A 210 -33.54 4.27 -16.13
CA VAL A 210 -34.49 5.09 -15.34
C VAL A 210 -35.21 4.23 -14.30
N ARG A 211 -35.61 3.00 -14.64
CA ARG A 211 -36.22 2.07 -13.68
C ARG A 211 -35.25 1.69 -12.56
N LEU A 212 -34.00 1.38 -12.89
CA LEU A 212 -32.96 1.05 -11.91
C LEU A 212 -32.65 2.23 -10.99
N GLN A 213 -32.56 3.44 -11.54
CA GLN A 213 -32.36 4.66 -10.77
C GLN A 213 -33.52 4.89 -9.80
N ARG A 214 -34.78 4.81 -10.26
CA ARG A 214 -35.96 4.92 -9.38
C ARG A 214 -35.94 3.88 -8.25
N LEU A 215 -35.54 2.64 -8.54
CA LEU A 215 -35.40 1.61 -7.53
C LEU A 215 -34.29 1.94 -6.52
N SER A 216 -33.16 2.45 -7.00
CA SER A 216 -32.06 2.92 -6.15
C SER A 216 -32.53 4.04 -5.22
N ASP A 217 -33.14 5.10 -5.78
CA ASP A 217 -33.65 6.25 -5.02
C ASP A 217 -34.68 5.82 -3.98
N SER A 218 -35.60 4.91 -4.34
CA SER A 218 -36.59 4.38 -3.40
C SER A 218 -35.95 3.59 -2.24
N ARG A 219 -34.84 2.88 -2.49
CA ARG A 219 -34.10 2.13 -1.47
C ARG A 219 -33.25 3.03 -0.57
N HIS A 220 -32.82 4.18 -1.09
CA HIS A 220 -31.99 5.18 -0.40
C HIS A 220 -32.79 6.31 0.24
N ALA A 221 -34.09 6.40 -0.03
CA ALA A 221 -34.98 7.37 0.60
C ALA A 221 -34.98 7.28 2.13
N ASP A 222 -34.75 6.09 2.69
CA ASP A 222 -34.62 5.85 4.14
C ASP A 222 -33.31 5.11 4.48
N ASP A 223 -32.20 5.81 4.26
CA ASP A 223 -30.87 5.31 4.61
C ASP A 223 -30.74 4.98 6.11
N TYR A 224 -31.49 5.65 6.99
CA TYR A 224 -31.41 5.42 8.43
C TYR A 224 -31.95 4.05 8.83
N THR A 225 -33.16 3.67 8.38
CA THR A 225 -33.71 2.35 8.70
C THR A 225 -32.93 1.22 8.06
N ARG A 226 -32.43 1.42 6.83
CA ARG A 226 -31.56 0.45 6.14
C ARG A 226 -30.26 0.21 6.92
N ASN A 227 -29.57 1.28 7.31
CA ASN A 227 -28.35 1.19 8.12
C ASN A 227 -28.62 0.61 9.51
N ARG A 228 -29.74 0.95 10.15
CA ARG A 228 -30.15 0.38 11.43
C ARG A 228 -30.34 -1.13 11.34
N THR A 229 -31.03 -1.60 10.31
CA THR A 229 -31.28 -3.03 10.07
C THR A 229 -29.98 -3.78 9.81
N LEU A 230 -29.10 -3.23 8.97
CA LEU A 230 -27.79 -3.80 8.66
C LEU A 230 -26.91 -3.89 9.92
N ARG A 231 -26.87 -2.83 10.74
CA ARG A 231 -26.14 -2.85 12.02
C ARG A 231 -26.72 -3.84 13.01
N ALA A 232 -28.05 -4.03 13.04
CA ALA A 232 -28.69 -5.01 13.91
C ALA A 232 -28.30 -6.44 13.49
N GLN A 233 -28.33 -6.74 12.19
CA GLN A 233 -27.90 -8.03 11.64
C GLN A 233 -26.41 -8.31 11.93
N LEU A 234 -25.52 -7.34 11.68
CA LEU A 234 -24.09 -7.49 11.95
C LEU A 234 -23.79 -7.64 13.44
N ARG A 235 -24.52 -6.95 14.32
CA ARG A 235 -24.40 -7.16 15.77
C ARG A 235 -24.81 -8.58 16.18
N GLY A 236 -25.91 -9.09 15.61
CA GLY A 236 -26.34 -10.47 15.81
C GLY A 236 -25.28 -11.47 15.33
N GLN A 237 -24.74 -11.30 14.12
CA GLN A 237 -23.69 -12.16 13.59
C GLN A 237 -22.40 -12.09 14.42
N LYS A 238 -21.95 -10.88 14.81
CA LYS A 238 -20.77 -10.71 15.66
C LYS A 238 -20.94 -11.39 17.02
N LYS A 239 -22.13 -11.31 17.61
CA LYS A 239 -22.44 -12.02 18.85
C LYS A 239 -22.34 -13.54 18.66
N ARG A 240 -22.92 -14.08 17.58
CA ARG A 240 -22.85 -15.51 17.25
C ARG A 240 -21.41 -15.99 17.04
N VAL A 241 -20.61 -15.24 16.29
CA VAL A 241 -19.19 -15.56 16.06
C VAL A 241 -18.39 -15.51 17.36
N ALA A 242 -18.62 -14.50 18.20
CA ALA A 242 -17.95 -14.41 19.50
C ALA A 242 -18.32 -15.58 20.44
N GLU A 243 -19.57 -16.05 20.39
CA GLU A 243 -20.01 -17.24 21.13
C GLU A 243 -19.34 -18.52 20.60
N GLU A 244 -19.29 -18.69 19.27
CA GLU A 244 -18.58 -19.78 18.58
C GLU A 244 -17.08 -19.81 18.96
N GLU A 245 -16.40 -18.66 18.96
CA GLU A 245 -14.99 -18.53 19.35
C GLU A 245 -14.76 -18.77 20.86
N ASN A 246 -15.65 -18.26 21.71
CA ASN A 246 -15.58 -18.52 23.15
C ASN A 246 -15.78 -20.01 23.48
N ALA A 247 -16.68 -20.70 22.75
CA ALA A 247 -16.87 -22.14 22.88
C ALA A 247 -15.60 -22.91 22.45
N SER A 248 -15.00 -22.52 21.32
CA SER A 248 -13.71 -23.07 20.87
C SER A 248 -12.62 -22.91 21.93
N ARG A 249 -12.47 -21.69 22.47
CA ARG A 249 -11.43 -21.37 23.46
C ARG A 249 -11.62 -22.15 24.77
N LYS A 250 -12.87 -22.38 25.20
CA LYS A 250 -13.17 -23.25 26.36
C LYS A 250 -12.76 -24.71 26.13
N MET A 251 -12.84 -25.19 24.89
CA MET A 251 -12.38 -26.53 24.50
C MET A 251 -10.86 -26.60 24.23
N GLY A 252 -10.14 -25.47 24.34
CA GLY A 252 -8.71 -25.38 24.02
C GLY A 252 -8.42 -25.43 22.52
N LEU A 253 -9.42 -25.24 21.67
CA LEU A 253 -9.30 -25.23 20.21
C LEU A 253 -9.06 -23.78 19.74
N GLY A 254 -8.14 -23.60 18.80
CA GLY A 254 -7.82 -22.31 18.18
C GLY A 254 -8.58 -22.04 16.88
N ILE A 255 -9.72 -22.71 16.66
CA ILE A 255 -10.42 -22.77 15.38
C ILE A 255 -11.89 -22.43 15.59
N ARG A 256 -12.47 -21.56 14.76
CA ARG A 256 -13.90 -21.23 14.82
C ARG A 256 -14.77 -22.49 14.73
N LEU A 257 -15.61 -22.72 15.74
CA LEU A 257 -16.57 -23.83 15.74
C LEU A 257 -17.81 -23.46 14.91
N LEU A 258 -18.22 -24.37 14.05
CA LEU A 258 -19.49 -24.31 13.35
C LEU A 258 -20.64 -24.74 14.28
N PRO A 259 -21.89 -24.32 14.01
CA PRO A 259 -23.04 -24.82 14.74
C PRO A 259 -23.14 -26.34 14.61
N ALA A 260 -23.47 -27.01 15.72
CA ALA A 260 -23.62 -28.46 15.76
C ALA A 260 -24.76 -28.90 14.84
N THR A 261 -24.48 -29.84 13.94
CA THR A 261 -25.49 -30.46 13.10
C THR A 261 -26.00 -31.75 13.75
N GLU A 262 -27.23 -32.16 13.42
CA GLU A 262 -27.79 -33.42 13.93
C GLU A 262 -26.98 -34.63 13.42
N GLU A 263 -26.43 -34.53 12.22
CA GLU A 263 -25.56 -35.53 11.60
C GLU A 263 -24.28 -35.76 12.41
N ASP A 264 -23.63 -34.68 12.87
CA ASP A 264 -22.43 -34.75 13.72
C ASP A 264 -22.73 -35.49 15.04
N SER A 265 -23.90 -35.22 15.64
CA SER A 265 -24.32 -35.86 16.89
C SER A 265 -24.55 -37.37 16.72
N SER A 266 -25.21 -37.76 15.62
CA SER A 266 -25.47 -39.16 15.30
C SER A 266 -24.18 -39.92 15.01
N THR A 267 -23.22 -39.28 14.34
CA THR A 267 -21.94 -39.86 14.00
C THR A 267 -21.06 -40.02 15.23
N ALA A 268 -21.00 -38.99 16.10
CA ALA A 268 -20.31 -39.07 17.38
C ALA A 268 -20.87 -40.17 18.29
N ALA A 269 -22.19 -40.36 18.34
CA ALA A 269 -22.84 -41.42 19.12
C ALA A 269 -22.49 -42.84 18.63
N ARG A 270 -22.27 -43.01 17.32
CA ARG A 270 -21.86 -44.30 16.72
C ARG A 270 -20.39 -44.62 16.94
N MET A 271 -19.54 -43.63 17.23
CA MET A 271 -18.11 -43.84 17.45
C MET A 271 -17.86 -44.48 18.83
N LYS A 272 -17.36 -45.72 18.84
CA LYS A 272 -16.92 -46.42 20.07
C LYS A 272 -15.41 -46.27 20.24
N PHE A 273 -14.98 -45.54 21.27
CA PHE A 273 -13.57 -45.51 21.67
C PHE A 273 -13.19 -46.77 22.44
N SER A 274 -11.96 -47.26 22.26
CA SER A 274 -11.46 -48.47 22.94
C SER A 274 -11.53 -48.33 24.47
N SER A 275 -12.15 -49.29 25.15
CA SER A 275 -12.37 -49.29 26.61
C SER A 275 -11.08 -49.24 27.45
N LYS A 276 -9.92 -49.51 26.83
CA LYS A 276 -8.60 -49.43 27.48
C LYS A 276 -8.20 -48.00 27.83
N PHE A 277 -8.71 -46.98 27.12
CA PHE A 277 -8.37 -45.57 27.38
C PHE A 277 -8.88 -45.09 28.75
N GLU A 278 -10.15 -45.36 29.07
CA GLU A 278 -10.75 -44.99 30.37
C GLU A 278 -10.10 -45.75 31.53
N LYS A 279 -9.82 -47.05 31.34
CA LYS A 279 -9.12 -47.86 32.34
C LYS A 279 -7.72 -47.32 32.63
N ASN A 280 -6.96 -46.99 31.58
CA ASN A 280 -5.63 -46.39 31.72
C ASN A 280 -5.68 -44.99 32.36
N ARG A 281 -6.68 -44.16 32.05
CA ARG A 281 -6.86 -42.84 32.67
C ARG A 281 -7.16 -42.95 34.16
N ARG A 282 -8.05 -43.85 34.57
CA ARG A 282 -8.36 -44.11 35.99
C ARG A 282 -7.13 -44.60 36.74
N ASN A 283 -6.38 -45.55 36.16
CA ASN A 283 -5.15 -46.07 36.76
C ASN A 283 -4.09 -44.97 36.93
N LYS A 284 -3.88 -44.11 35.92
CA LYS A 284 -2.95 -42.97 36.02
C LYS A 284 -3.37 -41.95 37.08
N ARG A 285 -4.67 -41.62 37.19
CA ARG A 285 -5.17 -40.73 38.25
C ARG A 285 -4.98 -41.34 39.64
N ALA A 286 -5.27 -42.62 39.81
CA ALA A 286 -5.04 -43.32 41.07
C ALA A 286 -3.56 -43.33 41.47
N LEU A 287 -2.65 -43.49 40.50
CA LEU A 287 -1.20 -43.39 40.73
C LEU A 287 -0.76 -41.98 41.16
N ILE A 288 -1.30 -40.93 40.54
CA ILE A 288 -0.99 -39.53 40.91
C ILE A 288 -1.51 -39.21 42.32
N HIS A 289 -2.74 -39.62 42.65
CA HIS A 289 -3.28 -39.46 44.01
C HIS A 289 -2.51 -40.26 45.07
N ALA A 290 -1.92 -41.38 44.69
CA ALA A 290 -1.08 -42.19 45.58
C ALA A 290 0.37 -41.68 45.69
N SER A 291 0.79 -40.74 44.85
CA SER A 291 2.13 -40.14 44.90
C SER A 291 2.20 -39.01 45.93
N SER A 292 3.32 -38.92 46.64
CA SER A 292 3.55 -37.86 47.63
C SER A 292 3.68 -36.50 46.95
N ILE A 293 2.97 -35.49 47.46
CA ILE A 293 2.94 -34.11 46.92
C ILE A 293 4.24 -33.34 47.24
N PHE A 294 5.06 -33.84 48.17
CA PHE A 294 6.34 -33.22 48.54
C PHE A 294 7.48 -33.76 47.68
N ASN A 295 8.16 -32.86 46.96
CA ASN A 295 9.36 -33.17 46.19
C ASN A 295 10.50 -33.49 47.18
N GLY A 296 10.77 -34.77 47.39
CA GLY A 296 11.63 -35.24 48.47
C GLY A 296 13.07 -34.77 48.35
N SER A 297 13.47 -33.80 49.18
CA SER A 297 14.83 -33.71 49.66
C SER A 297 14.98 -34.60 50.89
N SER A 298 15.24 -35.88 50.68
CA SER A 298 15.85 -36.71 51.73
C SER A 298 16.50 -37.96 51.14
N SER A 299 17.82 -37.90 51.08
CA SER A 299 18.71 -39.05 51.12
C SER A 299 18.33 -39.96 52.29
N SER A 300 17.71 -41.11 52.01
CA SER A 300 17.93 -42.33 52.80
C SER A 300 17.40 -43.54 52.03
N SER A 301 18.35 -44.42 51.74
CA SER A 301 18.20 -45.78 51.25
C SER A 301 17.22 -46.58 52.11
N MET A 302 16.07 -46.95 51.53
CA MET A 302 15.18 -48.00 52.03
C MET A 302 15.23 -49.18 51.05
N PRO A 303 15.25 -50.44 51.54
CA PRO A 303 15.46 -51.61 50.70
C PRO A 303 14.24 -51.87 49.80
N ASP A 304 14.50 -52.12 48.52
CA ASP A 304 13.50 -52.35 47.46
C ASP A 304 12.40 -53.36 47.85
N LYS A 305 12.71 -54.33 48.73
CA LYS A 305 11.75 -55.32 49.24
C LYS A 305 10.55 -54.71 49.98
N LYS A 306 10.72 -53.67 50.81
CA LYS A 306 9.61 -53.07 51.58
C LYS A 306 8.72 -52.19 50.72
N ARG A 307 9.31 -51.52 49.71
CA ARG A 307 8.58 -50.76 48.70
C ARG A 307 7.77 -51.68 47.79
N LEU A 308 8.37 -52.79 47.35
CA LEU A 308 7.69 -53.83 46.57
C LEU A 308 6.60 -54.56 47.37
N ASP A 309 6.77 -54.77 48.68
CA ASP A 309 5.77 -55.42 49.54
C ASP A 309 4.57 -54.51 49.87
N LEU A 310 4.78 -53.19 50.02
CA LEU A 310 3.68 -52.22 50.13
C LEU A 310 2.98 -52.00 48.78
N GLU A 311 3.71 -52.04 47.67
CA GLU A 311 3.14 -52.01 46.32
C GLU A 311 2.37 -53.30 46.00
N SER A 312 2.83 -54.48 46.42
CA SER A 312 2.12 -55.76 46.23
C SER A 312 0.90 -55.89 47.14
N LYS A 313 0.98 -55.43 48.39
CA LYS A 313 -0.17 -55.38 49.32
C LYS A 313 -1.23 -54.37 48.88
N ARG A 314 -0.84 -53.29 48.19
CA ARG A 314 -1.78 -52.35 47.55
C ARG A 314 -2.29 -52.83 46.18
N ARG A 315 -1.66 -53.85 45.57
CA ARG A 315 -2.06 -54.51 44.31
C ARG A 315 -2.87 -55.80 44.51
N LYS A 316 -3.84 -55.81 45.44
CA LYS A 316 -4.96 -56.76 45.38
C LYS A 316 -6.10 -56.27 44.48
N ILE A 317 -5.79 -55.66 43.34
CA ILE A 317 -6.66 -55.65 42.16
C ILE A 317 -5.76 -55.83 40.92
N CYS A 318 -5.69 -57.08 40.46
CA CYS A 318 -5.31 -57.52 39.10
C CYS A 318 -3.94 -57.06 38.56
N ALA A 319 -2.85 -57.63 39.10
CA ALA A 319 -1.48 -57.42 38.64
C ALA A 319 -1.07 -58.22 37.38
N SER A 320 -1.89 -59.14 36.89
CA SER A 320 -1.55 -59.96 35.71
C SER A 320 -1.62 -59.21 34.38
N ALA A 321 -2.29 -58.06 34.31
CA ALA A 321 -2.42 -57.28 33.08
C ALA A 321 -1.37 -56.15 32.93
N ALA A 322 -0.60 -55.84 33.98
CA ALA A 322 0.34 -54.72 34.01
C ALA A 322 1.81 -55.12 33.82
N SER A 323 2.16 -56.40 34.00
CA SER A 323 3.51 -56.92 33.82
C SER A 323 3.97 -56.96 32.36
N ASN A 324 3.05 -57.02 31.39
CA ASN A 324 3.41 -57.00 29.96
C ASN A 324 3.66 -55.59 29.38
N ILE A 325 3.52 -54.53 30.18
CA ILE A 325 3.70 -53.14 29.71
C ILE A 325 5.06 -52.54 30.15
N LEU A 326 5.77 -53.19 31.07
CA LEU A 326 7.04 -52.68 31.62
C LEU A 326 8.30 -53.27 30.99
N THR A 327 8.17 -54.25 30.07
CA THR A 327 9.31 -54.84 29.36
C THR A 327 9.03 -54.92 27.86
N GLY A 328 9.24 -53.83 27.11
CA GLY A 328 9.46 -53.92 25.66
C GLY A 328 8.85 -52.83 24.78
N GLY A 329 9.53 -51.68 24.69
CA GLY A 329 9.75 -50.97 23.43
C GLY A 329 8.63 -50.14 22.78
N PHE A 330 8.31 -48.97 23.33
CA PHE A 330 7.72 -47.89 22.52
C PHE A 330 8.84 -47.06 21.90
N LYS A 331 9.06 -47.22 20.59
CA LYS A 331 9.88 -46.30 19.77
C LYS A 331 9.24 -44.90 19.80
N PRO A 332 10.00 -43.81 19.85
CA PRO A 332 9.44 -42.48 19.68
C PRO A 332 8.95 -42.33 18.24
N SER A 333 7.64 -42.19 18.03
CA SER A 333 7.12 -41.72 16.75
C SER A 333 7.44 -40.23 16.63
N SER A 334 8.54 -39.95 15.96
CA SER A 334 8.88 -38.65 15.41
C SER A 334 7.77 -38.19 14.47
N TRP A 335 7.06 -37.11 14.80
CA TRP A 335 6.42 -36.24 13.81
C TRP A 335 6.63 -34.79 14.22
N SER A 336 7.83 -34.29 13.92
CA SER A 336 8.01 -32.93 13.47
C SER A 336 9.21 -32.84 12.51
N ARG A 337 8.84 -32.58 11.25
CA ARG A 337 9.55 -31.82 10.20
C ARG A 337 10.52 -32.54 9.25
N SER A 338 10.08 -32.46 7.98
CA SER A 338 10.85 -32.15 6.76
C SER A 338 11.48 -33.32 6.01
N ALA A 339 10.86 -33.67 4.87
CA ALA A 339 11.54 -34.31 3.75
C ALA A 339 11.06 -33.69 2.42
N ALA A 340 12.01 -33.16 1.68
CA ALA A 340 12.01 -33.04 0.22
C ALA A 340 13.49 -33.17 -0.22
N PRO A 341 13.85 -33.55 -1.46
CA PRO A 341 13.02 -33.89 -2.62
C PRO A 341 13.42 -35.23 -3.31
N ALA A 342 12.68 -35.63 -4.37
CA ALA A 342 13.17 -36.14 -5.68
C ALA A 342 12.35 -37.28 -6.33
N ASN A 343 11.73 -36.93 -7.48
CA ASN A 343 11.58 -37.67 -8.75
C ASN A 343 11.28 -39.19 -8.77
N SER A 344 10.11 -39.61 -9.28
CA SER A 344 9.76 -39.69 -10.72
C SER A 344 8.59 -40.65 -11.02
N SER A 345 7.73 -40.21 -11.95
CA SER A 345 6.98 -40.99 -12.97
C SER A 345 5.62 -41.68 -12.68
N ARG A 346 4.65 -41.26 -13.52
CA ARG A 346 3.45 -41.91 -14.14
C ARG A 346 2.22 -42.23 -13.28
N ARG A 347 1.08 -41.54 -13.54
CA ARG A 347 -0.11 -41.88 -14.41
C ARG A 347 -0.96 -42.99 -13.75
N GLU A 348 -2.27 -42.91 -13.52
CA GLU A 348 -3.47 -42.40 -14.21
C GLU A 348 -4.48 -41.88 -13.14
N GLY A 349 -5.43 -40.95 -13.31
CA GLY A 349 -6.41 -40.74 -14.36
C GLY A 349 -7.76 -41.38 -13.99
N THR A 350 -8.70 -40.65 -13.38
CA THR A 350 -10.15 -40.61 -13.75
C THR A 350 -11.05 -39.84 -12.76
N SER A 351 -12.07 -39.24 -13.36
CA SER A 351 -13.11 -38.31 -12.93
C SER A 351 -14.13 -38.82 -11.91
N VAL A 352 -14.75 -37.90 -11.13
CA VAL A 352 -16.17 -38.04 -10.78
C VAL A 352 -16.90 -36.69 -10.85
N THR A 353 -18.02 -36.77 -11.55
CA THR A 353 -19.05 -35.81 -11.90
C THR A 353 -19.79 -35.17 -10.72
N ALA A 354 -20.21 -33.93 -10.95
CA ALA A 354 -21.23 -33.21 -10.20
C ALA A 354 -22.60 -33.90 -10.26
N ARG A 355 -23.37 -33.80 -9.17
CA ARG A 355 -24.84 -33.89 -9.19
C ARG A 355 -25.44 -32.70 -8.46
N ARG A 356 -26.26 -31.97 -9.21
CA ARG A 356 -27.27 -31.03 -8.72
C ARG A 356 -28.28 -31.76 -7.83
N LEU A 357 -28.77 -31.05 -6.82
CA LEU A 357 -30.20 -30.85 -6.59
C LEU A 357 -30.42 -29.38 -6.24
#